data_AF-A0A7Z9YYE8-F1
#
_entry.id   AF-A0A7Z9YYE8-F1
#
_cell.length_a   1.000
_cell.length_b   1.000
_cell.length_c   1.000
_cell.angle_alpha   90.00
_cell.angle_beta   90.00
_cell.angle_gamma   90.00
#
_symmetry.space_group_name_H-M   'P 1'
#
loop_
_entity.id
_entity.type
_entity.pdbx_description
1 polymer ?
#
loop_
_entity_poly.entity_id
_entity_poly.type
_entity_poly.pdbx_seq_one_letter_code
_entity_poly.pdbx_strand_id
1 'polypeptide(L)'
;MVRASREDQIFIDPQKPVFYFSKRSFTTSNGTYTNLIYRIHFVETPFSLFPYYLAAGKNTGMLVTITADLENRPLLITTVNTCGCYVTIIPTNHLPAQAYPASWSDKEQHIYGEVLPARIEMKTAGDKLLVTIRPAVHRVMDVRIVDADAMADVPKSIADILPLSILKSLQLPEGGTTSMFYDTWPLKGHVKGAIKPWETLLLSLVSMDLFVGMDKEYGNTTESGNPFYTSLKPWNRQASDMNNFAKFLQFYGWNL
;
A
#
# COMPACT_ATOMS: atom_id res chain seq x y z
N MET A 1 -2.11 11.40 -11.14
CA MET A 1 -0.67 11.48 -11.41
C MET A 1 -0.06 12.42 -10.38
N VAL A 2 0.99 12.01 -9.69
CA VAL A 2 1.75 12.89 -8.78
C VAL A 2 2.47 13.95 -9.61
N ARG A 3 2.32 15.21 -9.22
CA ARG A 3 2.98 16.38 -9.82
C ARG A 3 3.63 17.23 -8.73
N ALA A 4 4.57 18.08 -9.15
CA ALA A 4 5.19 19.09 -8.31
C ALA A 4 4.87 20.49 -8.86
N SER A 5 4.62 21.45 -7.97
CA SER A 5 4.50 22.86 -8.31
C SER A 5 5.86 23.55 -8.32
N ARG A 6 5.89 24.83 -8.73
CA ARG A 6 7.07 25.71 -8.64
C ARG A 6 7.65 25.81 -7.23
N GLU A 7 6.78 25.87 -6.23
CA GLU A 7 7.16 25.95 -4.81
C GLU A 7 7.48 24.59 -4.16
N ASP A 8 7.85 23.57 -4.95
CA ASP A 8 8.11 22.21 -4.46
C ASP A 8 6.92 21.55 -3.71
N GLN A 9 5.70 22.02 -3.96
CA GLN A 9 4.50 21.40 -3.39
C GLN A 9 4.11 20.19 -4.23
N ILE A 10 3.92 19.06 -3.56
CA ILE A 10 3.47 17.81 -4.19
C ILE A 10 1.95 17.73 -4.16
N PHE A 11 1.34 17.41 -5.29
CA PHE A 11 -0.10 17.23 -5.41
C PHE A 11 -0.45 16.13 -6.41
N ILE A 12 -1.68 15.63 -6.33
CA ILE A 12 -2.21 14.62 -7.25
C ILE A 12 -3.12 15.28 -8.27
N ASP A 13 -2.81 15.09 -9.55
CA ASP A 13 -3.71 15.39 -10.67
C ASP A 13 -4.75 14.25 -10.82
N PRO A 14 -6.04 14.51 -10.50
CA PRO A 14 -7.08 13.48 -10.55
C PRO A 14 -7.54 13.15 -11.98
N GLN A 15 -7.21 13.97 -12.98
CA GLN A 15 -7.62 13.74 -14.37
C GLN A 15 -6.69 12.76 -15.10
N LYS A 16 -5.52 12.46 -14.53
CA LYS A 16 -4.54 11.53 -15.09
C LYS A 16 -4.23 10.40 -14.11
N PRO A 17 -5.05 9.34 -14.02
CA PRO A 17 -4.79 8.25 -13.09
C PRO A 17 -3.49 7.52 -13.46
N VAL A 18 -2.70 7.13 -12.45
CA VAL A 18 -1.40 6.46 -12.64
C VAL A 18 -1.20 5.40 -11.55
N PHE A 19 -0.72 4.23 -11.95
CA PHE A 19 -0.12 3.24 -11.06
C PHE A 19 1.40 3.39 -11.08
N TYR A 20 2.01 3.53 -9.91
CA TYR A 20 3.46 3.54 -9.75
C TYR A 20 3.96 2.13 -9.43
N PHE A 21 4.68 1.54 -10.36
CA PHE A 21 5.00 0.11 -10.37
C PHE A 21 6.44 -0.20 -9.99
N SER A 22 6.63 -1.25 -9.19
CA SER A 22 7.95 -1.82 -8.91
C SER A 22 7.85 -3.34 -8.85
N LYS A 23 8.94 -4.02 -9.24
CA LYS A 23 9.13 -5.46 -9.07
C LYS A 23 10.26 -5.68 -8.08
N ARG A 24 10.03 -6.49 -7.04
CA ARG A 24 11.07 -6.84 -6.06
C ARG A 24 11.03 -8.33 -5.75
N SER A 25 12.18 -8.98 -5.74
CA SER A 25 12.30 -10.38 -5.34
C SER A 25 12.75 -10.50 -3.90
N PHE A 26 12.32 -11.56 -3.22
CA PHE A 26 12.80 -11.92 -1.89
C PHE A 26 12.86 -13.45 -1.76
N THR A 27 13.67 -13.92 -0.82
CA THR A 27 13.90 -15.35 -0.56
C THR A 27 13.63 -15.64 0.90
N THR A 28 13.07 -16.81 1.16
CA THR A 28 12.78 -17.37 2.49
C THR A 28 13.41 -18.77 2.59
N SER A 29 13.11 -19.50 3.66
CA SER A 29 13.47 -20.92 3.73
C SER A 29 12.66 -21.81 2.77
N ASN A 30 11.45 -21.40 2.35
CA ASN A 30 10.56 -22.24 1.56
C ASN A 30 10.50 -21.85 0.07
N GLY A 31 11.16 -20.76 -0.34
CA GLY A 31 11.26 -20.43 -1.76
C GLY A 31 11.82 -19.05 -2.07
N THR A 32 11.79 -18.72 -3.36
CA THR A 32 12.05 -17.38 -3.87
C THR A 32 10.79 -16.87 -4.55
N TYR A 33 10.46 -15.62 -4.25
CA TYR A 33 9.20 -15.01 -4.63
C TYR A 33 9.45 -13.65 -5.26
N THR A 34 8.45 -13.17 -5.97
CA THR A 34 8.45 -11.86 -6.61
C THR A 34 7.22 -11.09 -6.20
N ASN A 35 7.42 -9.88 -5.70
CA ASN A 35 6.38 -8.90 -5.49
C ASN A 35 6.23 -7.98 -6.71
N LEU A 36 5.01 -7.93 -7.25
CA LEU A 36 4.54 -6.90 -8.18
C LEU A 36 3.82 -5.84 -7.35
N ILE A 37 4.43 -4.67 -7.20
CA ILE A 37 3.98 -3.62 -6.29
C ILE A 37 3.37 -2.49 -7.12
N TYR A 38 2.11 -2.19 -6.87
CA TYR A 38 1.38 -1.08 -7.47
C TYR A 38 1.06 -0.06 -6.39
N ARG A 39 1.61 1.14 -6.50
CA ARG A 39 1.33 2.27 -5.61
C ARG A 39 0.39 3.25 -6.30
N ILE A 40 -0.69 3.59 -5.60
CA ILE A 40 -1.74 4.52 -6.05
C ILE A 40 -1.76 5.69 -5.09
N HIS A 41 -2.05 6.89 -5.60
CA HIS A 41 -2.24 8.08 -4.78
C HIS A 41 -3.59 8.74 -5.03
N PHE A 42 -4.17 9.24 -3.95
CA PHE A 42 -5.42 9.98 -3.91
C PHE A 42 -5.13 11.43 -3.53
N VAL A 43 -5.97 12.35 -4.01
CA VAL A 43 -5.84 13.79 -3.75
C VAL A 43 -5.81 14.03 -2.23
N GLU A 44 -6.81 13.53 -1.52
CA GLU A 44 -6.93 13.65 -0.08
C GLU A 44 -7.92 12.64 0.51
N THR A 45 -7.77 12.39 1.80
CA THR A 45 -8.85 11.93 2.68
C THR A 45 -9.46 13.19 3.29
N PRO A 46 -10.73 13.53 2.97
CA PRO A 46 -11.32 14.76 3.44
C PRO A 46 -11.46 14.71 4.96
N PHE A 47 -11.35 15.87 5.62
CA PHE A 47 -11.68 15.97 7.03
C PHE A 47 -13.19 15.87 7.22
N SER A 48 -13.61 15.09 8.21
CA SER A 48 -15.00 15.01 8.65
C SER A 48 -15.02 14.85 10.16
N LEU A 49 -15.90 15.59 10.83
CA LEU A 49 -16.17 15.45 12.27
C LEU A 49 -17.25 14.38 12.54
N PHE A 50 -18.17 14.18 11.60
CA PHE A 50 -19.24 13.18 11.68
C PHE A 50 -19.48 12.54 10.29
N PRO A 51 -19.04 11.30 10.06
CA PRO A 51 -18.20 10.47 10.93
C PRO A 51 -16.78 11.06 11.07
N TYR A 52 -16.13 10.85 12.22
CA TYR A 52 -14.78 11.37 12.48
C TYR A 52 -13.71 10.62 11.66
N TYR A 53 -13.00 11.33 10.77
CA TYR A 53 -11.92 10.75 9.95
C TYR A 53 -10.56 11.10 10.51
N LEU A 54 -10.03 10.18 11.33
CA LEU A 54 -8.72 10.29 11.96
C LEU A 54 -7.58 10.47 10.93
N ALA A 55 -7.65 9.77 9.79
CA ALA A 55 -6.64 9.77 8.75
C ALA A 55 -6.77 10.91 7.71
N ALA A 56 -7.47 11.99 8.03
CA ALA A 56 -7.64 13.14 7.13
C ALA A 56 -6.28 13.75 6.73
N GLY A 57 -6.09 14.03 5.44
CA GLY A 57 -4.86 14.63 4.92
C GLY A 57 -4.66 14.40 3.42
N LYS A 58 -3.65 15.05 2.83
CA LYS A 58 -3.38 15.05 1.39
C LYS A 58 -2.43 13.93 0.96
N ASN A 59 -2.33 13.70 -0.35
CA ASN A 59 -1.36 12.80 -0.98
C ASN A 59 -1.36 11.37 -0.42
N THR A 60 -2.50 10.94 0.14
CA THR A 60 -2.66 9.61 0.73
C THR A 60 -2.45 8.57 -0.35
N GLY A 61 -1.85 7.44 -0.01
CA GLY A 61 -1.61 6.37 -0.95
C GLY A 61 -1.99 4.99 -0.45
N MET A 62 -1.95 4.04 -1.38
CA MET A 62 -2.20 2.63 -1.15
C MET A 62 -1.22 1.82 -1.97
N LEU A 63 -0.78 0.70 -1.42
CA LEU A 63 -0.04 -0.35 -2.10
C LEU A 63 -0.96 -1.54 -2.32
N VAL A 64 -0.97 -2.04 -3.55
CA VAL A 64 -1.44 -3.38 -3.89
C VAL A 64 -0.23 -4.18 -4.32
N THR A 65 0.11 -5.22 -3.56
CA THR A 65 1.25 -6.08 -3.82
C THR A 65 0.76 -7.48 -4.17
N ILE A 66 1.13 -7.96 -5.35
CA ILE A 66 0.89 -9.35 -5.76
C ILE A 66 2.20 -10.11 -5.57
N THR A 67 2.22 -11.06 -4.63
CA THR A 67 3.35 -11.97 -4.44
C THR A 67 3.15 -13.19 -5.33
N ALA A 68 4.13 -13.51 -6.15
CA ALA A 68 4.11 -14.65 -7.07
C ALA A 68 5.31 -15.59 -6.84
N ASP A 69 5.12 -16.86 -7.18
CA ASP A 69 6.19 -17.88 -7.21
C ASP A 69 7.09 -17.76 -8.45
N LEU A 70 7.99 -18.73 -8.63
CA LEU A 70 8.91 -18.79 -9.77
C LEU A 70 8.18 -19.07 -11.10
N GLU A 71 7.02 -19.72 -11.05
CA GLU A 71 6.14 -19.94 -12.19
C GLU A 71 5.25 -18.72 -12.52
N ASN A 72 5.43 -17.59 -11.80
CA ASN A 72 4.63 -16.37 -11.89
C ASN A 72 3.15 -16.57 -11.53
N ARG A 73 2.81 -17.58 -10.72
CA ARG A 73 1.46 -17.76 -10.19
C ARG A 73 1.26 -16.85 -8.97
N PRO A 74 0.20 -16.03 -8.92
CA PRO A 74 -0.11 -15.22 -7.75
C PRO A 74 -0.40 -16.10 -6.54
N LEU A 75 0.32 -15.90 -5.43
CA LEU A 75 0.14 -16.60 -4.16
C LEU A 75 -0.60 -15.76 -3.12
N LEU A 76 -0.25 -14.48 -3.02
CA LEU A 76 -0.82 -13.53 -2.06
C LEU A 76 -1.18 -12.22 -2.75
N ILE A 77 -2.30 -11.63 -2.33
CA ILE A 77 -2.66 -10.25 -2.61
C ILE A 77 -2.59 -9.49 -1.28
N THR A 78 -1.63 -8.57 -1.18
CA THR A 78 -1.47 -7.71 0.00
C THR A 78 -1.91 -6.29 -0.34
N THR A 79 -2.84 -5.73 0.44
CA THR A 79 -3.23 -4.32 0.35
C THR A 79 -2.86 -3.59 1.63
N VAL A 80 -2.29 -2.39 1.53
CA VAL A 80 -1.96 -1.56 2.69
C VAL A 80 -1.94 -0.09 2.30
N ASN A 81 -2.40 0.80 3.19
CA ASN A 81 -2.28 2.23 2.94
C ASN A 81 -0.84 2.70 3.20
N THR A 82 -0.37 3.76 2.53
CA THR A 82 1.04 4.19 2.65
C THR A 82 1.42 4.77 4.00
N CYS A 83 0.46 5.00 4.90
CA CYS A 83 0.62 5.19 6.35
C CYS A 83 1.21 3.95 7.08
N GLY A 84 1.05 2.74 6.52
CA GLY A 84 1.25 1.45 7.18
C GLY A 84 -0.02 0.82 7.77
N CYS A 85 -1.16 1.48 7.61
CA CYS A 85 -2.45 1.12 8.20
C CYS A 85 -3.34 0.30 7.22
N TYR A 86 -4.36 -0.38 7.74
CA TYR A 86 -5.31 -1.22 6.98
C TYR A 86 -4.66 -2.32 6.13
N VAL A 87 -3.59 -2.93 6.65
CA VAL A 87 -2.97 -4.10 6.01
C VAL A 87 -3.97 -5.25 5.91
N THR A 88 -4.03 -5.88 4.74
CA THR A 88 -4.74 -7.14 4.51
C THR A 88 -3.86 -8.03 3.64
N ILE A 89 -3.80 -9.32 3.93
CA ILE A 89 -3.09 -10.32 3.13
C ILE A 89 -4.11 -11.40 2.79
N ILE A 90 -4.39 -11.61 1.49
CA ILE A 90 -5.40 -12.56 1.02
C ILE A 90 -4.69 -13.62 0.17
N PRO A 91 -4.76 -14.90 0.56
CA PRO A 91 -4.16 -15.97 -0.21
C PRO A 91 -4.97 -16.28 -1.45
N THR A 92 -4.30 -16.82 -2.47
CA THR A 92 -4.97 -17.44 -3.60
C THR A 92 -5.07 -18.95 -3.41
N ASN A 93 -5.80 -19.60 -4.30
CA ASN A 93 -5.79 -21.05 -4.45
C ASN A 93 -4.45 -21.67 -4.90
N HIS A 94 -3.46 -20.87 -5.29
CA HIS A 94 -2.11 -21.33 -5.59
C HIS A 94 -1.22 -21.41 -4.35
N LEU A 95 -1.57 -20.72 -3.25
CA LEU A 95 -0.80 -20.79 -2.02
C LEU A 95 -1.11 -22.11 -1.29
N PRO A 96 -0.09 -22.93 -0.99
CA PRO A 96 -0.33 -24.20 -0.33
C PRO A 96 -0.65 -23.98 1.16
N ALA A 97 -1.52 -24.83 1.72
CA ALA A 97 -2.08 -24.65 3.06
C ALA A 97 -1.02 -24.56 4.17
N GLN A 98 0.13 -25.23 4.03
CA GLN A 98 1.23 -25.14 5.01
C GLN A 98 1.88 -23.76 5.13
N ALA A 99 1.63 -22.87 4.16
CA ALA A 99 2.11 -21.49 4.19
C ALA A 99 1.16 -20.54 4.94
N TYR A 100 -0.03 -21.01 5.33
CA TYR A 100 -1.03 -20.18 5.98
C TYR A 100 -0.67 -19.98 7.47
N PRO A 101 -1.09 -18.86 8.08
CA PRO A 101 -1.02 -18.71 9.53
C PRO A 101 -1.76 -19.85 10.24
N ALA A 102 -1.22 -20.30 11.37
CA ALA A 102 -1.83 -21.40 12.14
C ALA A 102 -3.27 -21.11 12.58
N SER A 103 -3.63 -19.84 12.73
CA SER A 103 -4.97 -19.37 13.08
C SER A 103 -5.84 -19.00 11.86
N TRP A 104 -5.41 -19.33 10.64
CA TRP A 104 -6.15 -18.98 9.43
C TRP A 104 -7.53 -19.67 9.41
N SER A 105 -8.53 -18.95 8.90
CA SER A 105 -9.89 -19.43 8.75
C SER A 105 -10.35 -19.22 7.32
N ASP A 106 -11.15 -20.14 6.79
CA ASP A 106 -11.83 -19.96 5.49
C ASP A 106 -13.00 -18.97 5.56
N LYS A 107 -13.24 -18.35 6.72
CA LYS A 107 -14.23 -17.29 6.91
C LYS A 107 -13.65 -15.92 6.53
N GLU A 108 -14.53 -15.02 6.11
CA GLU A 108 -14.19 -13.66 5.74
C GLU A 108 -13.37 -12.92 6.83
N GLN A 109 -12.50 -12.04 6.37
CA GLN A 109 -11.66 -11.20 7.20
C GLN A 109 -12.39 -9.91 7.55
N HIS A 110 -12.56 -9.63 8.84
CA HIS A 110 -13.15 -8.37 9.32
C HIS A 110 -12.05 -7.35 9.63
N ILE A 111 -11.87 -6.38 8.74
CA ILE A 111 -10.79 -5.39 8.82
C ILE A 111 -11.39 -3.99 8.92
N TYR A 112 -11.41 -3.42 10.13
CA TYR A 112 -11.85 -2.04 10.40
C TYR A 112 -13.24 -1.67 9.81
N GLY A 113 -14.21 -2.59 9.94
CA GLY A 113 -15.57 -2.40 9.44
C GLY A 113 -15.78 -2.84 7.99
N GLU A 114 -14.73 -3.30 7.31
CA GLU A 114 -14.81 -3.95 5.99
C GLU A 114 -14.80 -5.47 6.15
N VAL A 115 -15.34 -6.16 5.14
CA VAL A 115 -15.42 -7.61 5.06
C VAL A 115 -14.72 -8.04 3.78
N LEU A 116 -13.57 -8.69 3.92
CA LEU A 116 -12.71 -9.10 2.81
C LEU A 116 -12.68 -10.61 2.70
N PRO A 117 -12.47 -11.19 1.50
CA PRO A 117 -12.47 -12.63 1.35
C PRO A 117 -11.31 -13.29 2.11
N ALA A 118 -11.58 -14.50 2.59
CA ALA A 118 -10.57 -15.38 3.18
C ALA A 118 -9.59 -15.92 2.14
N ARG A 119 -10.00 -15.96 0.87
CA ARG A 119 -9.22 -16.53 -0.21
C ARG A 119 -9.75 -16.06 -1.56
N ILE A 120 -8.85 -15.93 -2.52
CA ILE A 120 -9.17 -15.60 -3.90
C ILE A 120 -8.98 -16.84 -4.78
N GLU A 121 -10.02 -17.22 -5.51
CA GLU A 121 -9.94 -18.30 -6.49
C GLU A 121 -9.47 -17.76 -7.84
N MET A 122 -8.22 -18.08 -8.22
CA MET A 122 -7.68 -17.82 -9.55
C MET A 122 -8.13 -18.97 -10.48
N LYS A 123 -8.82 -18.63 -11.56
CA LYS A 123 -9.35 -19.56 -12.56
C LYS A 123 -8.43 -19.67 -13.76
N THR A 124 -7.92 -18.54 -14.27
CA THR A 124 -7.12 -18.48 -15.51
C THR A 124 -5.99 -17.46 -15.43
N ALA A 125 -5.00 -17.58 -16.31
CA ALA A 125 -3.91 -16.61 -16.43
C ALA A 125 -4.36 -15.22 -16.93
N GLY A 126 -5.60 -15.07 -17.41
CA GLY A 126 -6.18 -13.80 -17.88
C GLY A 126 -7.08 -13.08 -16.86
N ASP A 127 -7.19 -13.65 -15.66
CA ASP A 127 -8.03 -13.13 -14.58
C ASP A 127 -7.63 -11.71 -14.19
N LYS A 128 -8.63 -10.83 -14.02
CA LYS A 128 -8.39 -9.45 -13.61
C LYS A 128 -8.71 -9.28 -12.14
N LEU A 129 -7.76 -8.71 -11.40
CA LEU A 129 -7.97 -8.31 -10.02
C LEU A 129 -8.76 -7.00 -9.95
N LEU A 130 -9.91 -7.02 -9.31
CA LEU A 130 -10.68 -5.84 -8.94
C LEU A 130 -10.48 -5.55 -7.45
N VAL A 131 -9.96 -4.38 -7.14
CA VAL A 131 -9.86 -3.83 -5.78
C VAL A 131 -10.87 -2.71 -5.65
N THR A 132 -11.86 -2.89 -4.79
CA THR A 132 -12.90 -1.88 -4.54
C THR A 132 -12.49 -1.04 -3.34
N ILE A 133 -12.55 0.28 -3.50
CA ILE A 133 -12.08 1.23 -2.50
C ILE A 133 -13.26 2.07 -1.99
N ARG A 134 -13.38 2.21 -0.67
CA ARG A 134 -14.37 3.07 -0.03
C ARG A 134 -14.10 4.53 -0.36
N PRO A 135 -15.10 5.27 -0.87
CA PRO A 135 -14.98 6.71 -1.06
C PRO A 135 -14.55 7.44 0.22
N ALA A 136 -13.87 8.57 0.05
CA ALA A 136 -13.35 9.44 1.10
C ALA A 136 -12.23 8.86 1.98
N VAL A 137 -12.38 7.66 2.53
CA VAL A 137 -11.42 7.08 3.50
C VAL A 137 -10.38 6.14 2.89
N HIS A 138 -10.51 5.86 1.59
CA HIS A 138 -9.58 5.04 0.80
C HIS A 138 -9.24 3.69 1.45
N ARG A 139 -10.24 3.03 2.03
CA ARG A 139 -10.12 1.67 2.59
C ARG A 139 -10.51 0.65 1.55
N VAL A 140 -9.83 -0.49 1.51
CA VAL A 140 -10.23 -1.60 0.64
C VAL A 140 -11.48 -2.26 1.20
N MET A 141 -12.55 -2.27 0.41
CA MET A 141 -13.84 -2.86 0.77
C MET A 141 -14.01 -4.28 0.24
N ASP A 142 -13.39 -4.58 -0.90
CA ASP A 142 -13.51 -5.87 -1.57
C ASP A 142 -12.29 -6.09 -2.47
N VAL A 143 -11.89 -7.36 -2.61
CA VAL A 143 -10.82 -7.80 -3.49
C VAL A 143 -11.29 -9.09 -4.16
N ARG A 144 -11.50 -9.07 -5.47
CA ARG A 144 -12.00 -10.24 -6.19
C ARG A 144 -11.44 -10.35 -7.59
N ILE A 145 -11.54 -11.54 -8.16
CA ILE A 145 -11.32 -11.74 -9.59
C ILE A 145 -12.61 -11.43 -10.34
N VAL A 146 -12.47 -10.71 -11.44
CA VAL A 146 -13.56 -10.43 -12.38
C VAL A 146 -13.17 -10.86 -13.79
N ASP A 147 -14.15 -11.35 -14.53
CA ASP A 147 -14.01 -11.58 -15.96
C ASP A 147 -13.93 -10.23 -16.67
N ALA A 148 -13.16 -10.16 -17.76
CA ALA A 148 -12.98 -8.91 -18.51
C ALA A 148 -14.31 -8.30 -18.98
N ASP A 149 -15.27 -9.16 -19.32
CA ASP A 149 -16.59 -8.79 -19.83
C ASP A 149 -17.54 -8.33 -18.72
N ALA A 150 -17.35 -8.79 -17.48
CA ALA A 150 -18.17 -8.39 -16.33
C ALA A 150 -18.02 -6.89 -15.98
N MET A 151 -16.99 -6.24 -16.53
CA MET A 151 -16.72 -4.82 -16.36
C MET A 151 -17.05 -4.00 -17.61
N ALA A 152 -17.71 -4.56 -18.64
CA ALA A 152 -17.94 -3.89 -19.92
C ALA A 152 -18.59 -2.51 -19.76
N ASP A 153 -19.67 -2.43 -18.98
CA ASP A 153 -20.53 -1.25 -18.85
C ASP A 153 -20.10 -0.25 -17.76
N VAL A 154 -19.04 -0.55 -17.01
CA VAL A 154 -18.55 0.37 -15.97
C VAL A 154 -17.70 1.46 -16.64
N PRO A 155 -17.96 2.76 -16.38
CA PRO A 155 -17.10 3.84 -16.85
C PRO A 155 -15.66 3.58 -16.43
N LYS A 156 -14.77 3.53 -17.43
CA LYS A 156 -13.36 3.18 -17.26
C LYS A 156 -12.49 4.36 -17.64
N SER A 157 -11.57 4.71 -16.75
CA SER A 157 -10.40 5.52 -17.09
C SER A 157 -9.19 4.60 -17.12
N ILE A 158 -8.46 4.62 -18.22
CA ILE A 158 -7.20 3.88 -18.32
C ILE A 158 -6.14 4.67 -17.56
N ALA A 159 -5.45 3.99 -16.64
CA ALA A 159 -4.35 4.56 -15.89
C ALA A 159 -3.02 4.18 -16.53
N ASP A 160 -2.10 5.13 -16.63
CA ASP A 160 -0.74 4.83 -17.03
C ASP A 160 -0.03 4.03 -15.95
N ILE A 161 0.91 3.18 -16.35
CA ILE A 161 1.82 2.48 -15.42
C ILE A 161 3.19 3.11 -15.56
N LEU A 162 3.66 3.76 -14.50
CA LEU A 162 4.96 4.42 -14.45
C LEU A 162 5.88 3.73 -13.43
N PRO A 163 7.20 3.70 -13.63
CA PRO A 163 8.13 3.20 -12.62
C PRO A 163 7.98 3.94 -11.28
N LEU A 164 7.97 3.18 -10.18
CA LEU A 164 7.88 3.73 -8.81
C LEU A 164 9.01 4.71 -8.50
N SER A 165 10.20 4.51 -9.10
CA SER A 165 11.35 5.39 -8.93
C SER A 165 11.12 6.82 -9.42
N ILE A 166 10.17 7.04 -10.34
CA ILE A 166 9.82 8.40 -10.81
C ILE A 166 9.32 9.30 -9.67
N LEU A 167 8.77 8.72 -8.60
CA LEU A 167 8.37 9.49 -7.41
C LEU A 167 9.54 10.18 -6.72
N LYS A 168 10.80 9.78 -6.98
CA LYS A 168 12.01 10.45 -6.46
C LYS A 168 12.54 11.55 -7.41
N SER A 169 11.98 11.66 -8.61
CA SER A 169 12.48 12.55 -9.67
C SER A 169 11.33 13.14 -10.50
N LEU A 170 10.34 13.71 -9.82
CA LEU A 170 9.21 14.40 -10.41
C LEU A 170 9.69 15.67 -11.11
N GLN A 171 9.23 15.90 -12.34
CA GLN A 171 9.62 17.07 -13.12
C GLN A 171 8.97 18.34 -12.56
N LEU A 172 9.75 19.40 -12.42
CA LEU A 172 9.27 20.74 -12.09
C LEU A 172 8.88 21.52 -13.35
N PRO A 173 7.90 22.43 -13.31
CA PRO A 173 7.43 23.17 -14.49
C PRO A 173 8.52 24.00 -15.20
N GLU A 174 9.54 24.48 -14.49
CA GLU A 174 10.63 25.30 -15.02
C GLU A 174 11.95 24.55 -15.25
N GLY A 175 11.88 23.21 -15.20
CA GLY A 175 13.05 22.33 -15.32
C GLY A 175 13.62 21.93 -13.97
N GLY A 176 14.43 20.87 -13.97
CA GLY A 176 14.89 20.20 -12.75
C GLY A 176 13.87 19.19 -12.20
N THR A 177 14.23 18.56 -11.10
CA THR A 177 13.42 17.52 -10.47
C THR A 177 13.30 17.70 -8.97
N THR A 178 12.24 17.12 -8.41
CA THR A 178 12.05 16.99 -6.97
C THR A 178 11.59 15.59 -6.59
N SER A 179 11.68 15.25 -5.31
CA SER A 179 11.16 14.02 -4.73
C SER A 179 9.78 14.25 -4.10
N MET A 180 8.90 13.27 -4.25
CA MET A 180 7.66 13.15 -3.47
C MET A 180 7.94 13.00 -1.98
N PHE A 181 9.13 12.54 -1.61
CA PHE A 181 9.53 12.25 -0.24
C PHE A 181 10.48 13.33 0.29
N TYR A 182 10.38 13.64 1.58
CA TYR A 182 11.40 14.43 2.27
C TYR A 182 12.73 13.68 2.28
N ASP A 183 13.83 14.41 2.11
CA ASP A 183 15.20 13.90 2.06
C ASP A 183 16.00 14.18 3.36
N THR A 184 15.43 15.01 4.24
CA THR A 184 16.08 15.55 5.44
C THR A 184 15.34 15.18 6.71
N TRP A 185 16.10 14.98 7.80
CA TRP A 185 15.55 14.73 9.13
C TRP A 185 14.78 15.97 9.63
N PRO A 186 13.65 15.84 10.35
CA PRO A 186 13.07 14.60 10.91
C PRO A 186 12.11 13.85 9.98
N LEU A 187 11.76 14.41 8.82
CA LEU A 187 10.72 13.87 7.96
C LEU A 187 11.23 12.94 6.87
N LYS A 188 12.54 12.68 6.80
CA LYS A 188 13.16 11.84 5.76
C LYS A 188 12.36 10.56 5.49
N GLY A 189 12.08 10.30 4.21
CA GLY A 189 11.29 9.14 3.78
C GLY A 189 9.78 9.27 3.97
N HIS A 190 9.25 10.37 4.49
CA HIS A 190 7.81 10.64 4.50
C HIS A 190 7.38 11.38 3.24
N VAL A 191 6.11 11.19 2.84
CA VAL A 191 5.51 11.88 1.70
C VAL A 191 5.28 13.36 2.02
N LYS A 192 5.76 14.25 1.15
CA LYS A 192 5.57 15.70 1.27
C LYS A 192 4.08 16.06 1.29
N GLY A 193 3.69 16.89 2.26
CA GLY A 193 2.32 17.36 2.43
C GLY A 193 1.32 16.35 3.00
N ALA A 194 1.75 15.13 3.36
CA ALA A 194 0.89 14.08 3.91
C ALA A 194 0.76 14.08 5.44
N ILE A 195 0.99 15.22 6.10
CA ILE A 195 0.89 15.35 7.56
C ILE A 195 -0.54 14.99 8.01
N LYS A 196 -0.65 14.26 9.12
CA LYS A 196 -1.90 13.79 9.71
C LYS A 196 -2.05 14.33 11.14
N PRO A 197 -2.51 15.58 11.34
CA PRO A 197 -2.47 16.25 12.64
C PRO A 197 -3.19 15.48 13.75
N TRP A 198 -4.32 14.86 13.43
CA TRP A 198 -5.13 14.12 14.38
C TRP A 198 -4.52 12.76 14.76
N GLU A 199 -3.95 12.03 13.80
CA GLU A 199 -3.20 10.79 14.09
C GLU A 199 -1.97 11.08 14.93
N THR A 200 -1.20 12.11 14.56
CA THR A 200 -0.06 12.58 15.37
C THR A 200 -0.52 12.92 16.79
N LEU A 201 -1.61 13.68 16.97
CA LEU A 201 -2.06 14.07 18.31
C LEU A 201 -2.50 12.87 19.16
N LEU A 202 -3.24 11.93 18.59
CA LEU A 202 -3.92 10.88 19.36
C LEU A 202 -3.10 9.60 19.49
N LEU A 203 -2.22 9.32 18.54
CA LEU A 203 -1.49 8.05 18.48
C LEU A 203 0.00 8.19 18.77
N SER A 204 0.60 9.38 18.69
CA SER A 204 2.06 9.53 18.80
C SER A 204 2.63 9.02 20.13
N LEU A 205 1.90 9.20 21.22
CA LEU A 205 2.33 8.72 22.53
C LEU A 205 2.32 7.18 22.60
N VAL A 206 1.26 6.56 22.09
CA VAL A 206 1.09 5.10 22.12
C VAL A 206 2.04 4.42 21.14
N SER A 207 2.24 5.03 19.98
CA SER A 207 3.14 4.53 18.94
C SER A 207 4.59 4.91 19.17
N MET A 208 4.89 5.84 20.10
CA MET A 208 6.19 6.49 20.28
C MET A 208 6.75 7.12 18.99
N ASP A 209 5.87 7.64 18.13
CA ASP A 209 6.21 8.22 16.82
C ASP A 209 5.40 9.50 16.56
N LEU A 210 6.07 10.65 16.49
CA LEU A 210 5.44 11.94 16.22
C LEU A 210 4.85 12.03 14.79
N PHE A 211 5.28 11.18 13.86
CA PHE A 211 4.81 11.15 12.48
C PHE A 211 3.99 9.89 12.17
N VAL A 212 3.45 9.24 13.22
CA VAL A 212 2.51 8.12 13.06
C VAL A 212 1.34 8.53 12.14
N GLY A 213 0.94 7.61 11.26
CA GLY A 213 -0.12 7.85 10.27
C GLY A 213 0.35 8.59 9.01
N MET A 214 1.46 9.32 9.06
CA MET A 214 2.01 9.99 7.87
C MET A 214 2.44 8.95 6.82
N ASP A 215 2.06 9.21 5.57
CA ASP A 215 2.39 8.36 4.43
C ASP A 215 3.92 8.28 4.21
N LYS A 216 4.40 7.09 3.88
CA LYS A 216 5.83 6.75 3.84
C LYS A 216 6.29 6.36 2.44
N GLU A 217 7.59 6.48 2.22
CA GLU A 217 8.30 5.85 1.12
C GLU A 217 8.21 4.32 1.29
N TYR A 218 7.79 3.63 0.23
CA TYR A 218 7.89 2.17 0.16
C TYR A 218 9.10 1.83 -0.71
N GLY A 219 10.18 1.42 -0.07
CA GLY A 219 11.53 1.74 -0.51
C GLY A 219 12.58 0.91 0.18
N ASN A 220 13.77 1.48 0.30
CA ASN A 220 14.85 0.92 1.08
C ASN A 220 14.91 1.64 2.42
N THR A 221 14.61 0.94 3.53
CA THR A 221 14.67 1.52 4.89
C THR A 221 16.06 2.05 5.21
N THR A 222 17.12 1.44 4.65
CA THR A 222 18.52 1.88 4.86
C THR A 222 18.78 3.25 4.22
N GLU A 223 18.14 3.55 3.09
CA GLU A 223 18.29 4.84 2.40
C GLU A 223 17.45 5.93 3.08
N SER A 224 16.19 5.63 3.37
CA SER A 224 15.22 6.58 3.91
C SER A 224 15.38 6.82 5.42
N GLY A 225 15.89 5.83 6.16
CA GLY A 225 15.87 5.82 7.62
C GLY A 225 14.45 5.67 8.21
N ASN A 226 13.43 5.44 7.37
CA ASN A 226 12.03 5.39 7.77
C ASN A 226 11.42 4.02 7.44
N PRO A 227 11.17 3.14 8.43
CA PRO A 227 10.58 1.83 8.18
C PRO A 227 9.12 1.96 7.74
N PHE A 228 8.70 1.15 6.77
CA PHE A 228 7.30 1.01 6.39
C PHE A 228 6.62 0.03 7.34
N TYR A 229 6.53 0.40 8.62
CA TYR A 229 5.95 -0.46 9.64
C TYR A 229 4.43 -0.53 9.52
N THR A 230 3.86 -1.68 9.88
CA THR A 230 2.40 -1.92 9.84
C THR A 230 1.79 -2.20 11.21
N SER A 231 2.60 -2.17 12.27
CA SER A 231 2.14 -2.28 13.66
C SER A 231 2.37 -0.97 14.43
N LEU A 232 1.36 -0.52 15.18
CA LEU A 232 1.48 0.63 16.07
C LEU A 232 2.35 0.35 17.31
N LYS A 233 2.61 -0.93 17.63
CA LYS A 233 3.44 -1.31 18.78
C LYS A 233 4.91 -0.95 18.49
N PRO A 234 5.57 -0.08 19.27
CA PRO A 234 6.92 0.38 18.97
C PRO A 234 7.93 -0.76 18.80
N TRP A 235 7.83 -1.79 19.64
CA TRP A 235 8.71 -2.98 19.61
C TRP A 235 8.49 -3.87 18.37
N ASN A 236 7.41 -3.69 17.62
CA ASN A 236 7.12 -4.44 16.40
C ASN A 236 7.54 -3.69 15.12
N ARG A 237 8.09 -2.47 15.19
CA ARG A 237 8.36 -1.66 14.00
C ARG A 237 9.21 -2.36 12.95
N GLN A 238 10.32 -2.96 13.37
CA GLN A 238 11.22 -3.66 12.44
C GLN A 238 10.64 -4.98 11.95
N ALA A 239 9.93 -5.72 12.82
CA ALA A 239 9.32 -7.00 12.44
C ALA A 239 8.15 -6.82 11.46
N SER A 240 7.42 -5.71 11.59
CA SER A 240 6.28 -5.35 10.74
C SER A 240 6.63 -4.44 9.56
N ASP A 241 7.94 -4.19 9.31
CA ASP A 241 8.42 -3.35 8.21
C ASP A 241 8.27 -4.07 6.87
N MET A 242 7.35 -3.58 6.04
CA MET A 242 7.06 -4.18 4.73
C MET A 242 8.20 -4.00 3.72
N ASN A 243 9.19 -3.12 3.99
CA ASN A 243 10.40 -3.04 3.17
C ASN A 243 11.24 -4.34 3.29
N ASN A 244 11.12 -5.07 4.41
CA ASN A 244 11.61 -6.44 4.54
C ASN A 244 10.43 -7.42 4.45
N PHE A 245 10.00 -7.71 3.22
CA PHE A 245 8.75 -8.42 2.98
C PHE A 245 8.71 -9.84 3.59
N ALA A 246 9.84 -10.56 3.60
CA ALA A 246 9.94 -11.88 4.22
C ALA A 246 9.65 -11.82 5.74
N LYS A 247 10.30 -10.89 6.46
CA LYS A 247 10.05 -10.70 7.90
C LYS A 247 8.65 -10.18 8.17
N PHE A 248 8.15 -9.29 7.32
CA PHE A 248 6.76 -8.81 7.38
C PHE A 248 5.76 -9.96 7.29
N LEU A 249 5.92 -10.87 6.33
CA LEU A 249 5.06 -12.05 6.19
C LEU A 249 5.13 -12.94 7.43
N GLN A 250 6.34 -13.22 7.93
CA GLN A 250 6.55 -13.97 9.17
C GLN A 250 5.88 -13.32 10.37
N PHE A 251 5.93 -11.98 10.48
CA PHE A 251 5.27 -11.22 11.55
C PHE A 251 3.75 -11.39 11.53
N TYR A 252 3.15 -11.49 10.35
CA TYR A 252 1.72 -11.82 10.18
C TYR A 252 1.42 -13.32 10.18
N GLY A 253 2.42 -14.17 10.46
CA GLY A 253 2.28 -15.63 10.58
C GLY A 253 2.28 -16.41 9.27
N TRP A 254 2.52 -15.75 8.13
CA TRP A 254 2.63 -16.43 6.84
C TRP A 254 3.98 -17.15 6.73
N ASN A 255 3.94 -18.38 6.26
CA ASN A 255 5.09 -19.26 6.12
C ASN A 255 5.42 -19.51 4.64
N LEU A 256 5.67 -18.41 3.93
CA LEU A 256 6.34 -18.44 2.63
C LEU A 256 7.84 -18.61 2.81
#